data_AF-A0A1J4P4Q4-F1
#
_entry.id   AF-A0A1J4P4Q4-F1
#
_cell.length_a   1.000
_cell.length_b   1.000
_cell.length_c   1.000
_cell.angle_alpha   90.00
_cell.angle_beta   90.00
_cell.angle_gamma   90.00
#
_symmetry.space_group_name_H-M   'P 1'
#
loop_
_entity.id
_entity.type
_entity.pdbx_description
1 polymer ?
#
loop_
_entity_poly.entity_id
_entity_poly.type
_entity_poly.pdbx_seq_one_letter_code
_entity_poly.pdbx_strand_id
1 'polypeptide(L)'
;MISEGPDESVWAKVRGLDPALPPYPLVRHLLDTAAMALHLWDVYLSDNQRLSIAKGMGLADDPDKARGVVGLCAGLHDIGKLSGFQFCSRHGAEHLQAPGPPLQGSVRTR
;
A
#
# COMPACT_ATOMS: atom_id res chain seq x y z
N MET A 1 1.26 6.75 23.84
CA MET A 1 0.21 7.30 22.98
C MET A 1 0.16 6.42 21.75
N ILE A 2 -0.93 5.68 21.54
CA ILE A 2 -1.13 4.90 20.31
C ILE A 2 -1.59 5.92 19.27
N SER A 3 -0.86 6.05 18.16
CA SER A 3 -1.28 6.90 17.04
C SER A 3 -2.56 6.30 16.44
N GLU A 4 -3.61 7.10 16.22
CA GLU A 4 -4.86 6.61 15.62
C GLU A 4 -4.77 6.33 14.10
N GLY A 5 -3.63 6.64 13.48
CA GLY A 5 -3.39 6.44 12.04
C GLY A 5 -2.67 5.13 11.69
N PRO A 6 -2.71 4.72 10.41
CA PRO A 6 -1.91 3.60 9.92
C PRO A 6 -0.41 3.88 10.14
N ASP A 7 0.36 2.82 10.39
CA ASP A 7 1.81 2.92 10.54
C ASP A 7 2.46 3.32 9.21
N GLU A 8 2.89 4.58 9.11
CA GLU A 8 3.56 5.12 7.93
C GLU A 8 5.05 4.75 7.85
N SER A 9 5.60 4.03 8.83
CA SER A 9 7.00 3.59 8.80
C SER A 9 7.24 2.43 7.84
N VAL A 10 6.20 1.64 7.55
CA VAL A 10 6.25 0.59 6.53
C VAL A 10 6.42 1.24 5.14
N TRP A 11 7.44 0.83 4.39
CA TRP A 11 7.82 1.49 3.14
C TRP A 11 7.35 0.73 1.88
N ALA A 12 7.04 1.49 0.82
CA ALA A 12 6.80 0.99 -0.53
C ALA A 12 7.91 1.32 -1.52
N LYS A 13 8.56 2.48 -1.36
CA LYS A 13 9.63 2.95 -2.25
C LYS A 13 10.79 3.52 -1.44
N VAL A 14 12.00 3.18 -1.86
CA VAL A 14 13.25 3.65 -1.22
C VAL A 14 14.29 4.12 -2.24
N ARG A 15 14.13 3.73 -3.52
CA ARG A 15 15.06 4.08 -4.60
C ARG A 15 14.47 5.20 -5.45
N GLY A 16 15.32 6.10 -5.95
CA GLY A 16 14.89 7.24 -6.78
C GLY A 16 14.23 8.37 -5.99
N LEU A 17 14.35 8.35 -4.67
CA LEU A 17 13.93 9.42 -3.76
C LEU A 17 15.17 10.16 -3.25
N ASP A 18 14.97 11.35 -2.68
CA ASP A 18 16.03 12.05 -1.95
C ASP A 18 16.49 11.16 -0.78
N PRO A 19 17.76 10.74 -0.73
CA PRO A 19 18.26 9.85 0.32
C PRO A 19 18.28 10.50 1.71
N ALA A 20 18.16 11.83 1.80
CA ALA A 20 18.04 12.54 3.08
C ALA A 20 16.63 12.46 3.67
N LEU A 21 15.63 11.97 2.92
CA LEU A 21 14.25 11.85 3.36
C LEU A 21 13.88 10.40 3.74
N PRO A 22 12.84 10.22 4.59
CA PRO A 22 12.30 8.90 4.86
C PRO A 22 11.82 8.19 3.58
N PRO A 23 11.87 6.85 3.54
CA PRO A 23 11.24 6.06 2.48
C PRO A 23 9.75 6.40 2.30
N TYR A 24 9.23 6.24 1.08
CA TYR A 24 7.82 6.54 0.81
C TYR A 24 6.90 5.50 1.48
N PRO A 25 5.94 5.93 2.33
CA PRO A 25 5.06 5.02 3.07
C PRO A 25 4.22 4.12 2.17
N LEU A 26 4.06 2.86 2.59
CA LEU A 26 3.27 1.87 1.86
C LEU A 26 1.80 2.29 1.76
N VAL A 27 1.19 2.71 2.87
CA VAL A 27 -0.22 3.13 2.87
C VAL A 27 -0.48 4.25 1.86
N ARG A 28 0.45 5.21 1.72
CA ARG A 28 0.34 6.29 0.73
C ARG A 28 0.45 5.74 -0.69
N HIS A 29 1.43 4.88 -0.98
CA HIS A 29 1.58 4.23 -2.29
C HIS A 29 0.34 3.42 -2.71
N LEU A 30 -0.28 2.71 -1.76
CA LEU A 30 -1.53 1.98 -1.99
C LEU A 30 -2.69 2.93 -2.33
N LEU A 31 -2.86 4.00 -1.56
CA LEU A 31 -3.88 5.02 -1.79
C LEU A 31 -3.68 5.77 -3.12
N ASP A 32 -2.45 6.14 -3.44
CA ASP A 32 -2.12 6.80 -4.72
C ASP A 32 -2.47 5.91 -5.91
N THR A 33 -2.15 4.62 -5.81
CA THR A 33 -2.44 3.66 -6.87
C THR A 33 -3.95 3.46 -7.04
N ALA A 34 -4.70 3.35 -5.94
CA ALA A 34 -6.16 3.29 -5.98
C ALA A 34 -6.75 4.57 -6.60
N ALA A 35 -6.32 5.74 -6.15
CA ALA A 35 -6.78 7.03 -6.66
C ALA A 35 -6.50 7.19 -8.15
N MET A 36 -5.30 6.80 -8.61
CA MET A 36 -4.95 6.82 -10.03
C MET A 36 -5.80 5.85 -10.85
N ALA A 37 -6.03 4.62 -10.36
CA ALA A 37 -6.87 3.65 -11.05
C ALA A 37 -8.32 4.14 -11.19
N LEU A 38 -8.87 4.76 -10.15
CA LEU A 38 -10.20 5.38 -10.18
C LEU A 38 -10.24 6.57 -11.14
N HIS A 39 -9.20 7.41 -11.14
CA HIS A 39 -9.12 8.52 -12.08
C HIS A 39 -9.08 8.04 -13.54
N LEU A 40 -8.22 7.06 -13.85
CA LEU A 40 -8.13 6.46 -15.19
C LEU A 40 -9.45 5.78 -15.59
N TRP A 41 -10.14 5.14 -14.65
CA TRP A 41 -11.47 4.60 -14.91
C TRP A 41 -12.43 5.68 -15.40
N ASP A 42 -12.43 6.85 -14.74
CA ASP A 42 -13.37 7.92 -15.05
C ASP A 42 -13.00 8.66 -16.35
N VAL A 43 -11.72 8.99 -16.53
CA VAL A 43 -11.29 9.95 -17.57
C VAL A 43 -10.58 9.33 -18.76
N TYR A 44 -10.08 8.10 -18.66
CA TYR A 44 -9.24 7.48 -19.69
C TYR A 44 -9.92 6.28 -20.37
N LEU A 45 -10.64 5.45 -19.61
CA LEU A 45 -11.34 4.31 -20.19
C LEU A 45 -12.58 4.75 -20.96
N SER A 46 -12.73 4.20 -22.18
CA SER A 46 -13.98 4.30 -22.94
C SER A 46 -15.10 3.49 -22.27
N ASP A 47 -16.36 3.82 -22.61
CA ASP A 47 -17.53 3.09 -22.11
C ASP A 47 -17.46 1.60 -22.41
N ASN A 48 -17.02 1.23 -23.61
CA ASN A 48 -16.89 -0.18 -24.00
C ASN A 48 -15.81 -0.91 -23.18
N GLN A 49 -14.72 -0.23 -22.80
CA GLN A 49 -13.70 -0.83 -21.94
C GLN A 49 -14.21 -1.01 -20.51
N ARG A 50 -14.88 0.00 -19.94
CA ARG A 50 -15.52 -0.10 -18.61
C ARG A 50 -16.54 -1.24 -18.58
N LEU A 51 -17.40 -1.33 -19.60
CA LEU A 51 -18.39 -2.40 -19.73
C LEU A 51 -17.74 -3.78 -19.87
N SER A 52 -16.66 -3.90 -20.66
CA SER A 52 -15.92 -5.16 -20.81
C SER A 52 -15.33 -5.63 -19.49
N ILE A 53 -14.71 -4.72 -18.73
CA ILE A 53 -14.15 -5.02 -17.40
C ILE A 53 -15.26 -5.42 -16.43
N ALA A 54 -16.36 -4.65 -16.36
CA ALA A 54 -17.49 -4.95 -15.50
C ALA A 54 -18.11 -6.32 -15.82
N LYS A 55 -18.29 -6.66 -17.10
CA LYS A 55 -18.74 -8.00 -17.53
C LYS A 55 -17.78 -9.10 -17.09
N GLY A 56 -16.48 -8.90 -17.24
CA GLY A 56 -15.46 -9.87 -16.80
C GLY A 56 -15.50 -10.15 -15.29
N MET A 57 -15.99 -9.20 -14.49
CA MET A 57 -16.17 -9.35 -13.04
C MET A 57 -17.58 -9.84 -12.65
N GLY A 58 -18.49 -10.07 -13.60
CA GLY A 58 -19.89 -10.37 -13.30
C GLY A 58 -20.68 -9.20 -12.73
N LEU A 59 -20.26 -7.97 -13.02
CA LEU A 59 -20.80 -6.70 -12.48
C LEU A 59 -21.33 -5.80 -13.61
N ALA A 60 -21.78 -6.37 -14.73
CA ALA A 60 -22.24 -5.61 -15.88
C ALA A 60 -23.39 -4.63 -15.55
N ASP A 61 -24.24 -5.02 -14.59
CA ASP A 61 -25.40 -4.23 -14.14
C ASP A 61 -25.07 -3.27 -12.98
N ASP A 62 -23.81 -3.24 -12.52
CA ASP A 62 -23.35 -2.41 -11.39
C ASP A 62 -21.95 -1.81 -11.68
N PRO A 63 -21.88 -0.80 -12.56
CA PRO A 63 -20.61 -0.19 -12.97
C PRO A 63 -19.88 0.52 -11.83
N ASP A 64 -20.60 1.05 -10.83
CA ASP A 64 -20.00 1.71 -9.67
C ASP A 64 -19.30 0.69 -8.75
N LYS A 65 -19.89 -0.49 -8.56
CA LYS A 65 -19.21 -1.59 -7.87
C LYS A 65 -18.02 -2.10 -8.64
N ALA A 66 -18.11 -2.21 -9.97
CA ALA A 66 -16.96 -2.58 -10.81
C ALA A 66 -15.81 -1.56 -10.65
N ARG A 67 -16.11 -0.26 -10.68
CA ARG A 67 -15.16 0.84 -10.40
C ARG A 67 -14.53 0.69 -9.01
N GLY A 68 -15.32 0.41 -7.99
CA GLY A 68 -14.85 0.17 -6.62
C GLY A 68 -13.90 -1.03 -6.51
N VAL A 69 -14.23 -2.15 -7.17
CA VAL A 69 -13.38 -3.35 -7.23
C VAL A 69 -12.06 -3.05 -7.94
N VAL A 70 -12.08 -2.31 -9.05
CA VAL A 70 -10.85 -1.87 -9.74
C VAL A 70 -9.97 -1.05 -8.80
N GLY A 71 -10.55 -0.06 -8.11
CA GLY A 71 -9.84 0.75 -7.12
C GLY A 71 -9.25 -0.08 -5.98
N LEU A 72 -10.01 -1.05 -5.45
CA LEU A 72 -9.57 -1.95 -4.39
C LEU A 72 -8.42 -2.85 -4.85
N CYS A 73 -8.55 -3.51 -5.99
CA CYS A 73 -7.51 -4.37 -6.55
C CYS A 73 -6.21 -3.59 -6.80
N ALA A 74 -6.32 -2.38 -7.38
CA ALA A 74 -5.18 -1.50 -7.59
C ALA A 74 -4.54 -1.06 -6.25
N GLY A 75 -5.38 -0.67 -5.29
CA GLY A 75 -4.94 -0.27 -3.95
C GLY A 75 -4.35 -1.40 -3.10
N LEU A 76 -4.58 -2.66 -3.46
CA LEU A 76 -4.02 -3.81 -2.74
C LEU A 76 -2.85 -4.48 -3.48
N HIS A 77 -2.46 -4.00 -4.66
CA HIS A 77 -1.47 -4.68 -5.51
C HIS A 77 -0.14 -4.97 -4.81
N ASP A 78 0.28 -4.08 -3.91
CA ASP A 78 1.56 -4.13 -3.20
C ASP A 78 1.40 -4.52 -1.71
N ILE A 79 0.24 -5.06 -1.30
CA ILE A 79 0.00 -5.44 0.10
C ILE A 79 1.03 -6.46 0.63
N GLY A 80 1.57 -7.30 -0.26
CA GLY A 80 2.64 -8.25 0.05
C GLY A 80 3.94 -7.60 0.52
N LYS A 81 4.10 -6.27 0.40
CA LYS A 81 5.22 -5.54 0.99
C LYS A 81 5.16 -5.49 2.52
N LEU A 82 4.02 -5.76 3.14
CA LEU A 82 3.89 -6.01 4.59
C LEU A 82 4.45 -7.40 4.96
N SER A 83 5.71 -7.67 4.61
CA SER A 83 6.34 -8.97 4.80
C SER A 83 7.86 -8.81 4.95
N GLY A 84 8.60 -9.90 4.72
CA GLY A 84 10.06 -9.89 4.63
C GLY A 84 10.63 -8.83 3.67
N PHE A 85 9.81 -8.34 2.72
CA PHE A 85 10.15 -7.21 1.85
C PHE A 85 10.66 -5.98 2.62
N GLN A 86 10.11 -5.69 3.82
CA GLN A 86 10.50 -4.52 4.61
C GLN A 86 11.99 -4.52 5.00
N PHE A 87 12.64 -5.69 4.99
CA PHE A 87 14.05 -5.87 5.31
C PHE A 87 14.97 -5.92 4.08
N CYS A 88 14.43 -5.80 2.86
CA CYS A 88 15.22 -5.83 1.62
C CYS A 88 16.04 -4.55 1.38
N SER A 89 15.90 -3.52 2.22
CA SER A 89 16.69 -2.29 2.15
C SER A 89 17.14 -1.88 3.54
N ARG A 90 18.43 -1.59 3.70
CA ARG A 90 18.98 -1.07 4.96
C ARG A 90 18.34 0.27 5.33
N HIS A 91 18.29 1.23 4.40
CA HIS A 91 17.64 2.53 4.62
C HIS A 91 16.16 2.37 4.99
N GLY A 92 15.46 1.45 4.31
CA GLY A 92 14.07 1.13 4.62
C GLY A 92 13.91 0.56 6.03
N ALA A 93 14.73 -0.43 6.39
CA ALA A 93 14.68 -1.10 7.67
C ALA A 93 15.04 -0.19 8.85
N GLU A 94 15.96 0.76 8.66
CA GLU A 94 16.34 1.76 9.67
C GLU A 94 15.19 2.72 10.02
N HIS A 95 14.21 2.88 9.12
CA HIS A 95 13.04 3.75 9.33
C HIS A 95 11.80 3.01 9.84
N LEU A 96 11.80 1.67 9.85
CA LEU A 96 10.70 0.90 10.42
C LEU A 96 10.57 1.22 11.90
N GLN A 97 9.36 1.54 12.35
CA GLN A 97 9.08 1.56 13.77
C GLN A 97 9.28 0.14 14.29
N ALA A 98 10.31 -0.04 15.13
CA ALA A 98 10.43 -1.27 15.88
C ALA A 98 9.12 -1.47 16.67
N PRO A 99 8.60 -2.71 16.81
CA PRO A 99 7.68 -2.96 17.91
C PRO A 99 8.36 -2.42 19.17
N GLY A 100 7.61 -1.69 20.01
CA GLY A 100 8.14 -1.02 21.20
C GLY A 100 9.11 -1.90 22.01
N PRO A 101 9.95 -1.29 22.87
CA PRO A 101 11.19 -1.88 23.38
C PRO A 101 11.02 -3.34 23.78
N PRO A 102 12.02 -4.21 23.50
CA PRO A 102 11.93 -5.61 23.88
C PRO A 102 11.55 -5.66 25.36
N LEU A 103 10.50 -6.42 25.69
CA LEU A 103 10.20 -6.75 27.08
C LEU A 103 11.53 -7.18 27.69
N GLN A 104 12.01 -6.44 28.69
CA GLN A 104 13.26 -6.72 29.37
C GLN A 104 13.16 -8.09 30.03
N GLY A 105 13.44 -9.13 29.25
CA GLY A 105 13.81 -10.44 29.76
C GLY A 105 15.17 -10.25 30.38
N SER A 106 15.18 -10.06 31.70
CA SER A 106 16.38 -10.15 32.55
C SER A 106 17.17 -11.40 32.15
N VAL A 107 18.23 -11.23 31.38
CA VAL A 107 19.29 -12.23 31.27
C VAL A 107 19.90 -12.31 32.67
N ARG A 108 19.46 -13.29 33.45
CA ARG A 108 20.18 -13.73 34.64
C ARG A 108 21.48 -14.34 34.15
N THR A 109 22.56 -13.59 34.24
CA THR A 109 23.91 -14.13 34.22
C THR A 109 24.07 -15.08 35.41
N ARG A 110 24.50 -16.30 35.14
CA ARG A 110 25.21 -17.14 36.09
C ARG A 110 26.69 -17.12 35.71
#